data_AF-A0AAW6EP41-F1
#
_entry.id   AF-A0AAW6EP41-F1
#
_cell.length_a   1.000
_cell.length_b   1.000
_cell.length_c   1.000
_cell.angle_alpha   90.00
_cell.angle_beta   90.00
_cell.angle_gamma   90.00
#
_symmetry.space_group_name_H-M   'P 1'
#
loop_
_entity.id
_entity.type
_entity.pdbx_description
1 polymer ?
#
loop_
_entity_poly.entity_id
_entity_poly.type
_entity_poly.pdbx_seq_one_letter_code
_entity_poly.pdbx_strand_id
1 'polypeptide(L)'
;MNSKKNKIILILGLIIIIMFIVIKVFVKSNEEFGGAVISGSIGALNLDKNENISKEDEEYIIRVCFTKRKNGIDINSENARKLGKPTNTMSLFLYNKIEGVSSRVHRYNLWIGNKIGYIQNIKDNKVYILSSDENKFFIDQYLKFHSIEEVKSMISNEF
;
A
#
# COMPACT_ATOMS: atom_id res chain seq x y z
N MET A 1 -28.55 -22.30 -37.06
CA MET A 1 -27.35 -21.55 -36.61
C MET A 1 -26.18 -22.53 -36.48
N ASN A 2 -25.16 -22.38 -37.32
CA ASN A 2 -24.06 -23.35 -37.49
C ASN A 2 -23.21 -23.53 -36.21
N SER A 3 -23.38 -24.65 -35.50
CA SER A 3 -22.67 -24.91 -34.23
C SER A 3 -21.14 -24.89 -34.36
N LYS A 4 -20.59 -25.14 -35.56
CA LYS A 4 -19.15 -25.01 -35.86
C LYS A 4 -18.65 -23.57 -35.82
N LYS A 5 -19.43 -22.60 -36.35
CA LYS A 5 -19.05 -21.17 -36.32
C LYS A 5 -19.09 -20.63 -34.88
N ASN A 6 -20.07 -21.06 -34.09
CA ASN A 6 -20.17 -20.67 -32.67
C ASN A 6 -19.02 -21.26 -31.83
N LYS A 7 -18.58 -22.50 -32.12
CA LYS A 7 -17.40 -23.10 -31.46
C LYS A 7 -16.10 -22.34 -31.76
N ILE A 8 -15.89 -21.91 -33.01
CA ILE A 8 -14.69 -21.14 -33.40
C ILE A 8 -14.66 -19.78 -32.70
N ILE A 9 -15.80 -19.07 -32.66
CA ILE A 9 -15.92 -17.78 -31.96
C ILE A 9 -15.63 -17.94 -30.46
N LEU A 10 -16.14 -19.00 -29.84
CA LEU A 10 -15.86 -19.34 -28.44
C LEU A 10 -14.37 -19.59 -28.18
N ILE A 11 -13.70 -20.34 -29.06
CA ILE A 11 -12.26 -20.63 -28.94
C ILE A 11 -11.43 -19.34 -29.06
N LEU A 12 -11.73 -18.51 -30.07
CA LEU A 12 -11.04 -17.23 -30.26
C LEU A 12 -11.25 -16.29 -29.06
N GLY A 13 -12.48 -16.21 -28.54
CA GLY A 13 -12.78 -15.46 -27.33
C GLY A 13 -11.97 -15.93 -26.12
N LEU A 14 -11.84 -17.25 -25.94
CA LEU A 14 -11.04 -17.83 -24.86
C LEU A 14 -9.54 -17.50 -25.00
N ILE A 15 -8.98 -17.58 -26.20
CA ILE A 15 -7.57 -17.24 -26.46
C ILE A 15 -7.29 -15.79 -26.07
N ILE A 16 -8.18 -14.87 -26.44
CA ILE A 16 -8.04 -13.44 -26.09
C ILE A 16 -8.05 -13.26 -24.57
N ILE A 17 -8.97 -13.90 -23.85
CA ILE A 17 -9.04 -13.83 -22.38
C ILE A 17 -7.74 -14.35 -21.74
N ILE A 18 -7.23 -15.49 -22.20
CA ILE A 18 -5.97 -16.07 -21.71
C ILE A 18 -4.81 -15.11 -21.95
N MET A 19 -4.72 -14.52 -23.14
CA MET A 19 -3.68 -13.54 -23.48
C MET A 19 -3.69 -12.33 -22.53
N PHE A 20 -4.88 -11.78 -22.22
CA PHE A 20 -5.00 -10.69 -21.24
C PHE A 20 -4.54 -11.09 -19.83
N ILE A 21 -4.86 -12.31 -19.39
CA ILE A 21 -4.42 -12.81 -18.09
C ILE A 21 -2.89 -12.94 -18.06
N VAL A 22 -2.28 -13.52 -19.09
CA VAL A 22 -0.83 -13.70 -19.20
C VAL A 22 -0.12 -12.36 -19.15
N ILE A 23 -0.56 -11.38 -19.94
CA ILE A 23 0.03 -10.03 -19.94
C ILE A 23 -0.06 -9.40 -18.54
N LYS A 24 -1.22 -9.49 -17.88
CA LYS A 24 -1.41 -8.91 -16.54
C LYS A 24 -0.51 -9.57 -15.48
N VAL A 25 -0.37 -10.90 -15.53
CA VAL A 25 0.53 -11.64 -14.64
C VAL A 25 1.98 -11.28 -14.92
N PHE A 26 2.37 -11.19 -16.19
CA PHE A 26 3.71 -10.82 -16.61
C PHE A 26 4.10 -9.41 -16.17
N VAL A 27 3.22 -8.42 -16.34
CA VAL A 27 3.47 -7.06 -15.82
C VAL A 27 3.69 -7.11 -14.31
N LYS A 28 2.83 -7.83 -13.58
CA LYS A 28 2.92 -7.96 -12.12
C LYS A 28 4.21 -8.67 -11.67
N SER A 29 4.67 -9.70 -12.37
CA SER A 29 5.90 -10.41 -12.02
C SER A 29 7.18 -9.60 -12.27
N ASN A 30 7.08 -8.53 -13.05
CA ASN A 30 8.18 -7.62 -13.34
C ASN A 30 8.10 -6.31 -12.55
N GLU A 31 7.16 -6.17 -11.62
CA GLU A 31 7.13 -5.06 -10.67
C GLU A 31 8.25 -5.22 -9.62
N GLU A 32 8.94 -4.14 -9.32
CA GLU A 32 9.97 -4.04 -8.29
C GLU A 32 9.70 -2.86 -7.36
N PHE A 33 10.09 -2.99 -6.09
CA PHE A 33 10.07 -1.86 -5.17
C PHE A 33 10.94 -0.71 -5.69
N GLY A 34 10.30 0.44 -5.83
CA GLY A 34 10.93 1.68 -6.25
C GLY A 34 11.18 2.68 -5.13
N GLY A 35 10.74 2.34 -3.92
CA GLY A 35 10.79 3.22 -2.76
C GLY A 35 9.42 3.46 -2.15
N ALA A 36 9.41 4.00 -0.93
CA ALA A 36 8.22 4.51 -0.27
C ALA A 36 8.52 5.88 0.37
N VAL A 37 7.59 6.81 0.25
CA VAL A 37 7.68 8.12 0.93
C VAL A 37 6.60 8.18 2.00
N ILE A 38 6.98 8.37 3.25
CA ILE A 38 6.05 8.53 4.39
C ILE A 38 6.12 9.98 4.88
N SER A 39 5.04 10.74 4.71
CA SER A 39 4.96 12.16 5.07
C SER A 39 4.00 12.38 6.23
N GLY A 40 4.44 13.08 7.27
CA GLY A 40 3.65 13.39 8.47
C GLY A 40 3.88 14.80 8.99
N SER A 41 3.36 15.07 10.19
CA SER A 41 3.48 16.38 10.86
C SER A 41 4.92 16.79 11.18
N ILE A 42 5.82 15.82 11.36
CA ILE A 42 7.24 16.06 11.67
C ILE A 42 8.17 16.01 10.45
N GLY A 43 7.61 15.81 9.25
CA GLY A 43 8.36 15.76 8.00
C GLY A 43 8.11 14.50 7.17
N ALA A 44 8.85 14.40 6.07
CA ALA A 44 8.80 13.27 5.15
C ALA A 44 10.05 12.39 5.29
N LEU A 45 9.84 11.08 5.32
CA LEU A 45 10.86 10.06 5.21
C LEU A 45 10.81 9.47 3.81
N ASN A 46 11.97 9.39 3.17
CA ASN A 46 12.13 8.60 1.96
C ASN A 46 12.75 7.26 2.33
N LEU A 47 12.15 6.20 1.83
CA LEU A 47 12.56 4.81 2.01
C LEU A 47 12.83 4.27 0.60
N ASP A 48 13.92 4.72 0.00
CA ASP A 48 14.35 4.30 -1.34
C ASP A 48 15.25 3.07 -1.23
N LYS A 49 15.18 2.17 -2.22
CA LYS A 49 16.07 1.00 -2.34
C LYS A 49 17.56 1.39 -2.31
N ASN A 50 17.90 2.61 -2.71
CA ASN A 50 19.27 3.13 -2.69
C ASN A 50 19.66 3.84 -1.39
N GLU A 51 18.72 4.07 -0.47
CA GLU A 51 18.94 4.80 0.79
C GLU A 51 18.71 3.87 1.99
N ASN A 52 19.76 3.41 2.67
CA ASN A 52 19.82 2.80 4.02
C ASN A 52 18.62 1.95 4.53
N ILE A 53 17.76 1.43 3.67
CA ILE A 53 16.65 0.55 4.00
C ILE A 53 17.09 -0.88 3.75
N SER A 54 16.86 -1.73 4.73
CA SER A 54 17.19 -3.14 4.56
C SER A 54 16.18 -3.81 3.63
N LYS A 55 16.59 -4.91 3.02
CA LYS A 55 15.67 -5.71 2.20
C LYS A 55 14.51 -6.25 3.03
N GLU A 56 14.73 -6.55 4.32
CA GLU A 56 13.64 -6.96 5.21
C GLU A 56 12.61 -5.84 5.40
N ASP A 57 13.06 -4.58 5.57
CA ASP A 57 12.18 -3.42 5.71
C ASP A 57 11.37 -3.18 4.42
N GLU A 58 12.00 -3.32 3.24
CA GLU A 58 11.33 -3.27 1.93
C GLU A 58 10.21 -4.33 1.84
N GLU A 59 10.55 -5.60 2.09
CA GLU A 59 9.60 -6.72 2.03
C GLU A 59 8.47 -6.52 3.06
N TYR A 60 8.79 -5.96 4.23
CA TYR A 60 7.83 -5.61 5.27
C TYR A 60 6.84 -4.56 4.76
N ILE A 61 7.31 -3.45 4.19
CA ILE A 61 6.45 -2.37 3.67
C ILE A 61 5.51 -2.89 2.58
N ILE A 62 6.05 -3.62 1.59
CA ILE A 62 5.24 -4.21 0.52
C ILE A 62 4.16 -5.11 1.11
N ARG A 63 4.52 -5.96 2.08
CA ARG A 63 3.56 -6.82 2.76
C ARG A 63 2.46 -5.99 3.41
N VAL A 64 2.81 -5.01 4.24
CA VAL A 64 1.82 -4.15 4.92
C VAL A 64 0.87 -3.49 3.91
N CYS A 65 1.38 -2.99 2.80
CA CYS A 65 0.61 -2.28 1.77
C CYS A 65 -0.38 -3.17 1.01
N PHE A 66 -0.04 -4.45 0.81
CA PHE A 66 -0.86 -5.40 0.03
C PHE A 66 -1.53 -6.49 0.88
N THR A 67 -1.38 -6.46 2.21
CA THR A 67 -2.08 -7.37 3.12
C THR A 67 -3.60 -7.28 2.89
N LYS A 68 -4.22 -8.43 2.62
CA LYS A 68 -5.67 -8.56 2.53
C LYS A 68 -6.27 -8.56 3.94
N ARG A 69 -6.75 -7.40 4.38
CA ARG A 69 -7.37 -7.21 5.70
C ARG A 69 -8.88 -7.48 5.64
N LYS A 70 -9.42 -8.03 6.74
CA LYS A 70 -10.86 -8.24 6.93
C LYS A 70 -11.40 -7.21 7.92
N ASN A 71 -12.73 -7.07 7.98
CA ASN A 71 -13.42 -6.24 8.97
C ASN A 71 -13.03 -4.75 8.95
N GLY A 72 -12.77 -4.18 7.77
CA GLY A 72 -12.50 -2.75 7.63
C GLY A 72 -13.71 -1.87 7.96
N ILE A 73 -13.44 -0.72 8.56
CA ILE A 73 -14.41 0.33 8.89
C ILE A 73 -14.70 1.13 7.62
N ASP A 74 -15.97 1.36 7.29
CA ASP A 74 -16.34 2.22 6.16
C ASP A 74 -15.86 3.66 6.43
N ILE A 75 -15.14 4.26 5.48
CA ILE A 75 -14.57 5.60 5.60
C ILE A 75 -15.64 6.69 5.83
N ASN A 76 -16.88 6.45 5.37
CA ASN A 76 -17.98 7.39 5.54
C ASN A 76 -18.73 7.21 6.87
N SER A 77 -18.43 6.15 7.63
CA SER A 77 -19.08 5.85 8.91
C SER A 77 -18.67 6.83 10.01
N GLU A 78 -19.51 6.95 11.04
CA GLU A 78 -19.21 7.74 12.24
C GLU A 78 -17.92 7.27 12.93
N ASN A 79 -17.66 5.95 12.94
CA ASN A 79 -16.44 5.39 13.52
C ASN A 79 -15.18 5.85 12.80
N ALA A 80 -15.20 5.93 11.46
CA ALA A 80 -14.08 6.47 10.70
C ALA A 80 -13.89 7.97 10.92
N ARG A 81 -14.99 8.73 11.07
CA ARG A 81 -14.92 10.17 11.37
C ARG A 81 -14.29 10.45 12.74
N LYS A 82 -14.50 9.57 13.73
CA LYS A 82 -13.88 9.65 15.05
C LYS A 82 -12.36 9.46 15.02
N LEU A 83 -11.82 8.82 13.97
CA LEU A 83 -10.36 8.73 13.78
C LEU A 83 -9.73 10.08 13.39
N GLY A 84 -10.52 11.07 13.00
CA GLY A 84 -10.03 12.37 12.58
C GLY A 84 -9.22 12.31 11.28
N LYS A 85 -8.34 13.29 11.09
CA LYS A 85 -7.44 13.33 9.92
C LYS A 85 -6.31 12.31 10.08
N PRO A 86 -5.82 11.71 8.98
CA PRO A 86 -4.62 10.87 9.03
C PRO A 86 -3.44 11.64 9.63
N THR A 87 -2.68 10.99 10.52
CA THR A 87 -1.45 11.58 11.08
C THR A 87 -0.34 11.64 10.04
N ASN A 88 -0.34 10.68 9.11
CA ASN A 88 0.66 10.54 8.06
C ASN A 88 0.01 10.06 6.76
N THR A 89 0.74 10.21 5.67
CA THR A 89 0.43 9.63 4.37
C THR A 89 1.63 8.85 3.87
N MET A 90 1.40 7.81 3.08
CA MET A 90 2.47 7.00 2.49
C MET A 90 2.22 6.80 1.01
N SER A 91 3.26 6.96 0.19
CA SER A 91 3.25 6.60 -1.23
C SER A 91 4.25 5.49 -1.47
N LEU A 92 3.77 4.32 -1.90
CA LEU A 92 4.58 3.19 -2.33
C LEU A 92 4.75 3.25 -3.86
N PHE A 93 5.99 3.25 -4.33
CA PHE A 93 6.35 3.27 -5.74
C PHE A 93 6.77 1.87 -6.17
N LEU A 94 6.15 1.33 -7.21
CA LEU A 94 6.56 0.09 -7.86
C LEU A 94 6.94 0.38 -9.32
N TYR A 95 8.15 0.03 -9.73
CA TYR A 95 8.62 0.18 -11.12
C TYR A 95 8.49 -1.13 -11.89
N ASN A 96 8.13 -1.05 -13.16
CA ASN A 96 8.23 -2.21 -14.05
C ASN A 96 9.63 -2.29 -14.65
N LYS A 97 10.34 -3.40 -14.44
CA LYS A 97 11.71 -3.61 -14.93
C LYS A 97 11.85 -3.52 -16.46
N ILE A 98 10.76 -3.75 -17.19
CA ILE A 98 10.77 -3.89 -18.65
C ILE A 98 10.41 -2.55 -19.33
N GLU A 99 9.61 -1.73 -18.65
CA GLU A 99 9.17 -0.44 -19.17
C GLU A 99 10.01 0.66 -18.52
N GLY A 100 10.86 1.35 -19.29
CA GLY A 100 11.84 2.31 -18.77
C GLY A 100 11.28 3.51 -17.98
N VAL A 101 9.95 3.62 -17.82
CA VAL A 101 9.30 4.73 -17.09
C VAL A 101 7.98 4.36 -16.40
N SER A 102 7.44 3.14 -16.51
CA SER A 102 6.13 2.88 -15.90
C SER A 102 6.25 2.56 -14.42
N SER A 103 5.76 3.50 -13.61
CA SER A 103 5.64 3.36 -12.17
C SER A 103 4.18 3.29 -11.76
N ARG A 104 3.85 2.35 -10.87
CA ARG A 104 2.59 2.34 -10.15
C ARG A 104 2.80 2.94 -8.78
N VAL A 105 2.01 3.96 -8.48
CA VAL A 105 2.00 4.59 -7.16
C VAL A 105 0.76 4.15 -6.39
N HIS A 106 0.98 3.52 -5.24
CA HIS A 106 -0.06 3.18 -4.29
C HIS A 106 0.00 4.18 -3.13
N ARG A 107 -1.10 4.90 -2.90
CA ARG A 107 -1.16 5.93 -1.86
C ARG A 107 -2.02 5.47 -0.70
N TYR A 108 -1.56 5.76 0.50
CA TYR A 108 -2.16 5.34 1.74
C TYR A 108 -2.30 6.51 2.71
N ASN A 109 -3.42 6.54 3.43
CA ASN A 109 -3.57 7.30 4.65
C ASN A 109 -3.15 6.42 5.82
N LEU A 110 -2.42 7.00 6.78
CA LEU A 110 -1.95 6.35 7.99
C LEU A 110 -2.41 7.14 9.21
N TRP A 111 -2.94 6.43 10.20
CA TRP A 111 -3.19 6.94 11.53
C TRP A 111 -2.29 6.15 12.47
N ILE A 112 -1.16 6.74 12.85
CA ILE A 112 -0.21 6.12 13.77
C ILE A 112 -0.67 6.49 15.18
N GLY A 113 -1.02 5.48 15.97
CA GLY A 113 -1.47 5.66 17.35
C GLY A 113 -0.57 4.95 18.33
N ASN A 114 -0.66 5.33 19.61
CA ASN A 114 0.22 4.77 20.64
C ASN A 114 -0.05 3.28 20.88
N LYS A 115 -1.30 2.84 20.67
CA LYS A 115 -1.71 1.44 20.84
C LYS A 115 -2.25 0.83 19.56
N ILE A 116 -3.06 1.59 18.81
CA ILE A 116 -3.72 1.11 17.60
C ILE A 116 -3.32 2.03 16.45
N GLY A 117 -2.91 1.42 15.35
CA GLY A 117 -2.70 2.12 14.10
C GLY A 117 -3.79 1.80 13.08
N TYR A 118 -3.99 2.67 12.10
CA TYR A 118 -4.87 2.41 10.97
C TYR A 118 -4.21 2.74 9.64
N ILE A 119 -4.62 2.01 8.61
CA ILE A 119 -4.19 2.20 7.23
C ILE A 119 -5.39 2.16 6.29
N GLN A 120 -5.38 3.02 5.29
CA GLN A 120 -6.35 3.04 4.21
C GLN A 120 -5.60 3.23 2.89
N ASN A 121 -5.82 2.37 1.91
CA ASN A 121 -5.48 2.72 0.53
C ASN A 121 -6.47 3.80 0.06
N ILE A 122 -5.98 4.94 -0.45
CA ILE A 122 -6.84 6.09 -0.81
C ILE A 122 -7.93 5.72 -1.84
N LYS A 123 -7.71 4.67 -2.64
CA LYS A 123 -8.71 4.17 -3.59
C LYS A 123 -9.80 3.30 -2.96
N ASP A 124 -9.60 2.83 -1.73
CA ASP A 124 -10.53 1.98 -1.02
C ASP A 124 -11.46 2.81 -0.12
N ASN A 125 -12.70 2.35 0.02
CA ASN A 125 -13.70 2.95 0.92
C ASN A 125 -13.61 2.42 2.36
N LYS A 126 -12.54 1.69 2.71
CA LYS A 126 -12.37 1.07 4.01
C LYS A 126 -11.04 1.42 4.64
N VAL A 127 -11.10 1.72 5.94
CA VAL A 127 -9.96 1.88 6.83
C VAL A 127 -9.78 0.59 7.62
N TYR A 128 -8.55 0.12 7.75
CA TYR A 128 -8.24 -1.12 8.46
C TYR A 128 -7.28 -0.86 9.62
N ILE A 129 -7.43 -1.66 10.66
CA ILE A 129 -6.48 -1.67 11.78
C ILE A 129 -5.15 -2.28 11.31
N LEU A 130 -4.05 -1.62 11.67
CA LEU A 130 -2.70 -2.16 11.58
C LEU A 130 -2.48 -3.15 12.73
N SER A 131 -1.73 -4.23 12.48
CA SER A 131 -1.28 -5.05 13.60
C SER A 131 -0.35 -4.25 14.52
N SER A 132 -0.13 -4.73 15.75
CA SER A 132 0.79 -4.08 16.69
C SER A 132 2.19 -3.95 16.08
N ASP A 133 2.67 -4.97 15.36
CA ASP A 133 3.98 -4.95 14.72
C ASP A 133 4.03 -3.97 13.56
N GLU A 134 2.94 -3.88 12.77
CA GLU A 134 2.88 -2.96 11.63
C GLU A 134 2.87 -1.50 12.11
N ASN A 135 2.10 -1.19 13.16
CA ASN A 135 2.07 0.14 13.76
C ASN A 135 3.43 0.51 14.37
N LYS A 136 4.05 -0.43 15.10
CA LYS A 136 5.39 -0.23 15.68
C LYS A 136 6.43 0.00 14.60
N PHE A 137 6.39 -0.76 13.50
CA PHE A 137 7.32 -0.60 12.38
C PHE A 137 7.34 0.85 11.88
N PHE A 138 6.19 1.48 11.67
CA PHE A 138 6.16 2.86 11.19
C PHE A 138 6.74 3.85 12.21
N ILE A 139 6.47 3.65 13.50
CA ILE A 139 7.08 4.46 14.58
C ILE A 139 8.61 4.29 14.57
N ASP A 140 9.09 3.05 14.48
CA ASP A 140 10.52 2.73 14.46
C ASP A 140 11.22 3.35 13.24
N GLN A 141 10.57 3.41 12.07
CA GLN A 141 11.13 4.09 10.89
C GLN A 141 11.30 5.60 11.12
N TYR A 142 10.36 6.27 11.79
CA TYR A 142 10.52 7.69 12.16
C TYR A 142 11.63 7.91 13.20
N LEU A 143 11.77 7.01 14.17
CA LEU A 143 12.83 7.10 15.19
C LEU A 143 14.25 6.95 14.63
N LYS A 144 14.42 6.44 13.40
CA LYS A 144 15.72 6.42 12.71
C LYS A 144 16.23 7.82 12.35
N PHE A 145 15.32 8.80 12.20
CA PHE A 145 15.63 10.12 11.66
C PHE A 145 15.19 11.28 12.56
N HIS A 146 14.35 11.01 13.55
CA HIS A 146 13.76 12.00 14.46
C HIS A 146 13.94 11.59 15.92
N SER A 147 13.93 12.57 16.82
CA SER A 147 13.97 12.34 18.26
C SER A 147 12.68 11.70 18.77
N ILE A 148 12.74 11.03 19.92
CA ILE A 148 11.57 10.39 20.51
C ILE A 148 10.49 11.41 20.91
N GLU A 149 10.89 12.62 21.31
CA GLU A 149 9.99 13.73 21.62
C GLU A 149 9.21 14.19 20.38
N GLU A 150 9.90 14.31 19.23
CA GLU A 150 9.26 14.65 17.95
C GLU A 150 8.30 13.54 17.51
N VAL A 151 8.74 12.29 17.56
CA VAL A 151 7.89 11.15 17.17
C VAL A 151 6.64 11.04 18.05
N LYS A 152 6.74 11.29 19.35
CA LYS A 152 5.57 11.34 20.24
C LYS A 152 4.53 12.38 19.82
N SER A 153 4.95 13.47 19.16
CA SER A 153 4.03 14.50 18.68
C SER A 153 3.24 14.11 17.42
N MET A 154 3.70 13.12 16.63
CA MET A 154 2.96 12.60 15.48
C MET A 154 2.02 11.45 15.84
N ILE A 155 2.26 10.78 16.98
CA ILE A 155 1.46 9.66 17.44
C ILE A 155 0.16 10.20 18.05
N SER A 156 -0.98 9.72 17.54
CA SER A 156 -2.27 10.03 18.16
C SER A 156 -2.46 9.27 19.47
N ASN A 157 -3.00 9.99 20.46
CA ASN A 157 -3.45 9.42 21.73
C ASN A 157 -4.98 9.22 21.77
N GLU A 158 -5.69 9.60 20.70
CA GLU A 158 -7.15 9.62 20.66
C GLU A 158 -7.78 8.25 20.33
N PHE A 159 -6.98 7.30 19.85
CA PHE A 159 -7.42 5.95 19.49
C PHE A 159 -6.53 4.84 20.08
#